data_AF-A0A8J3S7I9-F1
#
_entry.id   AF-A0A8J3S7I9-F1
#
_cell.length_a   1.000
_cell.length_b   1.000
_cell.length_c   1.000
_cell.angle_alpha   90.00
_cell.angle_beta   90.00
_cell.angle_gamma   90.00
#
_symmetry.space_group_name_H-M   'P 1'
#
loop_
_entity.id
_entity.type
_entity.pdbx_description
1 polymer ?
#
loop_
_entity_poly.entity_id
_entity_poly.type
_entity_poly.pdbx_seq_one_letter_code
_entity_poly.pdbx_strand_id
1 'polypeptide(L)'
;MPFHKTETVSAVLTALDDIPDLCDDLERLRDHVASIRLHHANLKAAVLASLNAHHEGEDDPFWYVRDELANQGDAPPPLRYPRPYTDAPTRGEGR
;
A
#
# COMPACT_ATOMS: atom_id res chain seq x y z
N MET A 1 35.24 -43.00 6.55
CA MET A 1 34.05 -42.74 5.70
C MET A 1 34.48 -41.76 4.61
N PRO A 2 34.91 -42.21 3.43
CA PRO A 2 35.24 -41.29 2.35
C PRO A 2 33.95 -40.84 1.69
N PHE A 3 33.64 -39.55 1.72
CA PHE A 3 32.71 -38.97 0.76
C PHE A 3 33.35 -39.17 -0.61
N HIS A 4 32.66 -39.90 -1.50
CA HIS A 4 33.13 -40.11 -2.85
C HIS A 4 33.17 -38.74 -3.52
N LYS A 5 34.36 -38.25 -3.85
CA LYS A 5 34.62 -36.93 -4.47
C LYS A 5 33.58 -36.51 -5.53
N THR A 6 33.04 -37.48 -6.26
CA THR A 6 31.98 -37.34 -7.27
C THR A 6 30.63 -36.88 -6.69
N GLU A 7 30.20 -37.38 -5.53
CA GLU A 7 28.96 -36.97 -4.86
C GLU A 7 29.04 -35.51 -4.40
N THR A 8 30.19 -35.09 -3.86
CA THR A 8 30.41 -33.70 -3.47
C THR A 8 30.38 -32.75 -4.67
N VAL A 9 31.01 -33.14 -5.79
CA VAL A 9 30.96 -32.34 -7.02
C VAL A 9 29.53 -32.24 -7.56
N SER A 10 28.76 -33.34 -7.53
CA SER A 10 27.36 -33.34 -7.94
C SER A 10 26.52 -32.40 -7.08
N ALA A 11 26.67 -32.45 -5.75
CA ALA A 11 25.94 -31.59 -4.84
C ALA A 11 26.26 -30.10 -5.04
N VAL A 12 27.53 -29.78 -5.32
CA VAL A 12 27.95 -28.41 -5.64
C VAL A 12 27.31 -27.91 -6.94
N LEU A 13 27.28 -28.74 -7.99
CA LEU A 13 26.67 -28.35 -9.26
C LEU A 13 25.16 -28.11 -9.11
N THR A 14 24.45 -29.00 -8.41
CA THR A 14 23.02 -28.79 -8.11
C THR A 14 22.79 -27.49 -7.33
N ALA A 15 23.61 -27.19 -6.32
CA ALA A 15 23.49 -25.94 -5.57
C ALA A 15 23.79 -24.69 -6.41
N LEU A 16 24.65 -24.80 -7.44
CA LEU A 16 24.91 -23.71 -8.38
C LEU A 16 23.73 -23.50 -9.34
N ASP A 17 23.01 -24.57 -9.71
CA ASP A 17 21.83 -24.50 -10.56
C ASP A 17 20.66 -23.76 -9.87
N ASP A 18 20.61 -23.74 -8.53
CA ASP A 18 19.59 -23.01 -7.75
C ASP A 18 19.87 -21.49 -7.66
N ILE A 19 21.09 -21.04 -7.97
CA ILE A 19 21.49 -19.62 -7.80
C ILE A 19 20.64 -18.66 -8.65
N PRO A 20 20.37 -18.92 -9.94
CA PRO A 20 19.53 -18.04 -10.75
C PRO A 20 18.14 -17.86 -10.16
N ASP A 21 17.48 -18.95 -9.75
CA ASP A 21 16.14 -18.90 -9.15
C ASP A 21 16.14 -18.11 -7.83
N LEU A 22 17.18 -18.27 -7.00
CA LEU A 22 17.35 -17.48 -5.77
C LEU A 22 17.58 -16.00 -6.04
N CYS A 23 18.32 -15.65 -7.10
CA CYS A 23 18.50 -14.27 -7.54
C CYS A 23 17.16 -13.67 -7.99
N ASP A 24 16.39 -14.39 -8.80
CA ASP A 24 15.06 -13.94 -9.25
C ASP A 24 14.11 -13.72 -8.07
N ASP A 25 14.13 -14.61 -7.08
CA ASP A 25 13.35 -14.46 -5.86
C ASP A 25 13.78 -13.25 -5.01
N LEU A 26 15.08 -13.00 -4.91
CA LEU A 26 15.62 -11.83 -4.22
C LEU A 26 15.21 -10.53 -4.92
N GLU A 27 15.25 -10.48 -6.25
CA GLU A 27 14.79 -9.33 -7.03
C GLU A 27 13.30 -9.09 -6.85
N ARG A 28 12.49 -10.15 -6.96
CA ARG A 28 11.05 -10.08 -6.71
C ARG A 28 10.73 -9.57 -5.30
N LEU A 29 11.44 -10.07 -4.29
CA LEU A 29 11.24 -9.63 -2.90
C LEU A 29 11.67 -8.18 -2.70
N ARG A 30 12.80 -7.77 -3.28
CA ARG A 30 13.27 -6.38 -3.27
C ARG A 30 12.22 -5.45 -3.86
N ASP A 31 11.69 -5.80 -5.02
CA ASP A 31 10.70 -5.00 -5.73
C ASP A 31 9.38 -4.93 -4.94
N HIS A 32 8.99 -6.03 -4.29
CA HIS A 32 7.82 -6.06 -3.40
C HIS A 32 8.00 -5.15 -2.18
N VAL A 33 9.15 -5.19 -1.51
CA VAL A 33 9.45 -4.31 -0.37
C VAL A 33 9.51 -2.85 -0.81
N ALA A 34 10.07 -2.55 -1.99
CA ALA A 34 10.10 -1.20 -2.54
C ALA A 34 8.67 -0.68 -2.80
N SER A 35 7.81 -1.50 -3.38
CA SER A 35 6.40 -1.18 -3.61
C SER A 35 5.65 -0.87 -2.30
N ILE A 36 5.78 -1.73 -1.27
CA ILE A 36 5.15 -1.50 0.04
C ILE A 36 5.63 -0.18 0.67
N ARG A 37 6.93 0.11 0.60
CA ARG A 37 7.49 1.36 1.14
C ARG A 37 6.96 2.59 0.40
N LEU A 38 6.77 2.49 -0.91
CA LEU A 38 6.19 3.55 -1.73
C LEU A 38 4.71 3.79 -1.36
N HIS A 39 3.90 2.74 -1.29
CA HIS A 39 2.50 2.83 -0.87
C HIS A 39 2.34 3.46 0.52
N HIS A 40 3.18 3.03 1.47
CA HIS A 40 3.18 3.64 2.81
C HIS A 40 3.59 5.12 2.78
N ALA A 41 4.58 5.50 1.98
CA ALA A 41 5.00 6.90 1.85
C ALA A 41 3.90 7.78 1.24
N ASN A 42 3.25 7.29 0.19
CA ASN A 42 2.13 8.00 -0.45
C ASN A 42 0.94 8.16 0.50
N LEU A 43 0.56 7.10 1.21
CA LEU A 43 -0.53 7.17 2.19
C LEU A 43 -0.21 8.15 3.32
N LYS A 44 1.04 8.16 3.82
CA LYS A 44 1.49 9.15 4.81
C LYS A 44 1.38 10.57 4.26
N ALA A 45 1.77 10.80 3.00
CA ALA A 45 1.63 12.10 2.35
C ALA A 45 0.15 12.51 2.23
N ALA A 46 -0.73 11.60 1.84
CA ALA A 46 -2.17 11.83 1.76
C ALA A 46 -2.78 12.20 3.12
N VAL A 47 -2.41 11.50 4.20
CA VAL A 47 -2.84 11.84 5.57
C VAL A 47 -2.37 13.23 5.98
N LEU A 48 -1.11 13.58 5.70
CA LEU A 48 -0.58 14.91 6.01
C LEU A 48 -1.29 16.00 5.19
N ALA A 49 -1.57 15.75 3.92
CA ALA A 49 -2.36 16.65 3.07
C ALA A 49 -3.77 16.84 3.65
N SER A 50 -4.45 15.78 4.08
CA SER A 50 -5.77 15.86 4.73
C SER A 50 -5.74 16.68 6.02
N LEU A 51 -4.70 16.55 6.85
CA LEU A 51 -4.59 17.35 8.07
C LEU A 51 -4.40 18.83 7.76
N ASN A 52 -3.59 19.15 6.74
CA ASN A 52 -3.38 20.52 6.31
C ASN A 52 -4.67 21.13 5.70
N ALA A 53 -5.31 20.39 4.80
CA ALA A 53 -6.60 20.75 4.19
C ALA A 53 -7.68 21.02 5.25
N HIS A 54 -7.75 20.18 6.30
CA HIS A 54 -8.67 20.40 7.41
C HIS A 54 -8.37 21.69 8.18
N HIS A 55 -7.09 22.00 8.39
CA HIS A 55 -6.67 23.24 9.04
C HIS A 55 -7.01 24.48 8.21
N GLU A 56 -6.91 24.38 6.88
CA GLU A 56 -7.25 25.43 5.93
C GLU A 56 -8.76 25.59 5.68
N GLY A 57 -9.57 24.66 6.20
CA GLY A 57 -11.03 24.70 6.07
C GLY A 57 -11.55 24.20 4.72
N GLU A 58 -10.80 23.34 4.03
CA GLU A 58 -11.26 22.68 2.81
C GLU A 58 -12.53 21.83 3.09
N ASP A 59 -13.47 21.80 2.14
CA ASP A 59 -14.78 21.15 2.32
C ASP A 59 -14.70 19.62 2.48
N ASP A 60 -13.71 18.97 1.83
CA ASP A 60 -13.50 17.52 1.87
C ASP A 60 -12.02 17.13 2.05
N PRO A 61 -11.42 17.38 3.22
CA PRO A 61 -10.00 17.11 3.46
C PRO A 61 -9.63 15.63 3.35
N PHE A 62 -10.58 14.71 3.60
CA PHE A 62 -10.34 13.26 3.53
C PHE A 62 -10.40 12.71 2.09
N TRP A 63 -10.63 13.56 1.09
CA TRP A 63 -10.53 13.17 -0.30
C TRP A 63 -9.16 12.58 -0.65
N TYR A 64 -8.06 13.20 -0.22
CA TYR A 64 -6.68 12.72 -0.50
C TYR A 64 -6.43 11.27 -0.03
N VAL A 65 -6.91 10.92 1.16
CA VAL A 65 -6.74 9.56 1.71
C VAL A 65 -7.59 8.54 0.93
N ARG A 66 -8.82 8.90 0.55
CA ARG A 66 -9.68 8.00 -0.24
C ARG A 66 -9.13 7.78 -1.64
N ASP A 67 -8.61 8.83 -2.27
CA ASP A 67 -7.95 8.76 -3.58
C ASP A 67 -6.72 7.85 -3.52
N GLU A 68 -5.85 8.03 -2.52
CA GLU A 68 -4.66 7.17 -2.38
C GLU A 68 -5.03 5.71 -2.06
N LEU A 69 -6.04 5.46 -1.22
CA LEU A 69 -6.53 4.09 -0.98
C LEU A 69 -7.11 3.47 -2.26
N ALA A 70 -7.79 4.26 -3.11
CA ALA A 70 -8.28 3.79 -4.41
C ALA A 70 -7.15 3.46 -5.37
N ASN A 71 -6.11 4.29 -5.40
CA ASN A 71 -4.91 4.07 -6.19
C ASN A 71 -4.16 2.78 -5.75
N GLN A 72 -4.20 2.44 -4.46
CA GLN A 72 -3.61 1.20 -3.93
C GLN A 72 -4.50 -0.05 -4.15
N GLY A 73 -5.73 0.11 -4.65
CA GLY A 73 -6.69 -0.99 -4.79
C GLY A 73 -7.40 -1.39 -3.50
N ASP A 74 -7.17 -0.64 -2.41
CA ASP A 74 -7.78 -0.84 -1.09
C ASP A 74 -9.03 0.03 -0.87
N ALA A 75 -9.49 0.77 -1.89
CA ALA A 75 -10.70 1.55 -1.74
C ALA A 75 -11.91 0.63 -1.50
N PRO A 76 -12.74 0.93 -0.48
CA PRO A 76 -14.06 0.36 -0.42
C PRO A 76 -14.80 0.71 -1.74
N PRO A 77 -15.69 -0.18 -2.23
CA PRO A 77 -16.50 0.12 -3.41
C PRO A 77 -17.12 1.51 -3.25
N PRO A 78 -17.25 2.31 -4.34
CA PRO A 78 -17.65 3.70 -4.25
C PRO A 78 -18.88 3.78 -3.36
N LEU A 79 -18.77 4.57 -2.27
CA LEU A 79 -19.90 4.83 -1.40
C LEU A 79 -21.03 5.27 -2.33
N ARG A 80 -22.07 4.43 -2.47
CA ARG A 80 -23.36 4.94 -2.91
C ARG A 80 -23.66 6.02 -1.90
N TYR A 81 -23.50 7.28 -2.28
CA TYR A 81 -24.07 8.38 -1.53
C TYR A 81 -25.56 8.37 -1.85
N PRO A 82 -26.44 8.01 -0.90
CA PRO A 82 -27.74 8.64 -0.82
C PRO A 82 -27.70 9.51 0.43
N ARG A 83 -27.36 10.79 0.23
CA ARG A 83 -28.14 11.95 0.68
C ARG A 83 -27.25 13.18 0.63
N PRO A 84 -27.74 14.30 0.07
CA PRO A 84 -27.13 15.60 0.34
C PRO A 84 -27.21 15.85 1.86
N TYR A 85 -26.20 16.53 2.40
CA TYR A 85 -26.21 17.07 3.76
C TYR A 85 -27.23 18.21 3.83
N THR A 86 -28.52 17.87 3.76
CA THR A 86 -29.64 18.79 3.96
C THR A 86 -30.50 18.24 5.07
N ASP A 87 -29.95 18.32 6.28
CA ASP A 87 -30.69 18.38 7.54
C ASP A 87 -29.71 18.98 8.56
N ALA A 88 -29.25 20.20 8.29
CA ALA A 88 -28.80 21.04 9.39
C ALA A 88 -30.05 21.32 10.24
N PRO A 89 -30.05 21.04 11.56
CA PRO A 89 -31.19 21.37 12.40
C PRO A 89 -31.43 22.87 12.26
N THR A 90 -32.61 23.25 11.77
CA THR A 90 -33.09 24.63 11.79
C THR A 90 -32.98 25.10 13.23
N ARG A 91 -32.04 26.02 13.46
CA ARG A 91 -31.96 26.79 14.71
C ARG A 91 -33.35 27.35 14.93
N GLY A 92 -34.00 26.92 16.01
CA GLY A 92 -35.39 27.25 16.29
C GLY A 92 -35.65 28.74 16.15
N GLU A 93 -36.57 29.10 15.27
CA GLU A 93 -37.29 30.35 15.35
C GLU A 93 -38.19 30.26 16.59
N GLY A 94 -37.65 30.73 17.71
CA GLY A 94 -38.44 31.09 18.88
C GLY A 94 -38.91 32.54 18.73
N ARG A 95 -40.23 32.68 18.54
CA ARG A 95 -41.13 33.82 18.85
C ARG A 95 -40.57 35.24 18.85
#